data_AF-A0A940JTS2-F1
#
_entry.id   AF-A0A940JTS2-F1
#
_cell.length_a   1.000
_cell.length_b   1.000
_cell.length_c   1.000
_cell.angle_alpha   90.00
_cell.angle_beta   90.00
_cell.angle_gamma   90.00
#
_symmetry.space_group_name_H-M   'P 1'
#
loop_
_entity.id
_entity.type
_entity.pdbx_description
1 polymer ?
#
loop_
_entity_poly.entity_id
_entity_poly.type
_entity_poly.pdbx_seq_one_letter_code
_entity_poly.pdbx_strand_id
1 'polypeptide(L)'
;MLVAFLVGVGLTALAVGTGTFYSAWNNTAKMVEQQTGQKLALAAPQQAAHVPSVAAVAAVAQQQGGLELRVAGLEQRLARLDVQSQASAGNAARAEGLLIAFAARRAIERGQPLAYLQGQLNLRFGAAQGQSVRDVIAASRNPVTVEQLLARLDNLAPRLASEDSAGWAWFERELSELFIVRKQSSPSPLPVDRIARARLRLQSGMYDEAIGEVEKLPGGDTDAARAWIADARRYANAMKGLDRIEQAAILDPGNLRDAGGRKVDQPGLAPSPAPAPTPPAPTP
;
A
#
# COMPACT_ATOMS: atom_id res chain seq x y z
N MET A 1 2.27 -21.52 -8.30
CA MET A 1 3.74 -21.31 -8.37
C MET A 1 4.44 -21.38 -7.00
N LEU A 2 3.96 -22.22 -6.08
CA LEU A 2 4.66 -22.53 -4.81
C LEU A 2 5.04 -24.02 -4.69
N VAL A 3 4.51 -24.88 -5.57
CA VAL A 3 4.86 -26.31 -5.64
C VAL A 3 6.14 -26.54 -6.47
N ALA A 4 6.48 -25.64 -7.40
CA ALA A 4 7.68 -25.77 -8.24
C ALA A 4 8.99 -25.34 -7.55
N PHE A 5 8.92 -24.54 -6.47
CA PHE A 5 10.12 -24.08 -5.75
C PHE A 5 10.59 -25.07 -4.68
N LEU A 6 9.68 -25.86 -4.11
CA LEU A 6 10.02 -26.87 -3.09
C LEU A 6 10.63 -28.15 -3.69
N VAL A 7 10.36 -28.45 -4.97
CA VAL A 7 10.99 -29.58 -5.69
C VAL A 7 12.44 -29.26 -6.09
N GLY A 8 12.77 -27.98 -6.34
CA GLY A 8 14.13 -27.56 -6.68
C GLY A 8 15.11 -27.57 -5.50
N VAL A 9 14.65 -27.23 -4.29
CA VAL A 9 15.49 -27.26 -3.08
C VAL A 9 15.66 -28.68 -2.53
N GLY A 10 14.68 -29.57 -2.74
CA GLY A 10 14.80 -30.99 -2.35
C GLY A 10 15.85 -31.78 -3.16
N LEU A 11 16.00 -31.47 -4.45
CA LEU A 11 16.96 -32.17 -5.33
C LEU A 11 18.42 -31.75 -5.09
N THR A 12 18.67 -30.58 -4.51
CA THR A 12 20.03 -30.15 -4.17
C THR A 12 20.54 -30.79 -2.87
N ALA A 13 19.65 -31.19 -1.96
CA ALA A 13 20.05 -31.89 -0.73
C ALA A 13 20.34 -33.39 -0.93
N LEU A 14 19.74 -34.04 -1.93
CA LEU A 14 19.95 -35.47 -2.20
C LEU A 14 21.19 -35.76 -3.07
N ALA A 15 21.71 -34.76 -3.80
CA ALA A 15 22.92 -34.88 -4.61
C ALA A 15 24.24 -34.76 -3.81
N VAL A 16 24.17 -34.29 -2.55
CA VAL A 16 25.34 -34.21 -1.66
C VAL A 16 25.64 -35.56 -0.97
N GLY A 17 24.65 -36.47 -0.90
CA GLY A 17 24.78 -37.75 -0.19
C GLY A 17 25.25 -38.95 -1.02
N THR A 18 25.34 -38.85 -2.35
CA THR A 18 25.57 -40.01 -3.22
C THR A 18 26.73 -39.83 -4.21
N GLY A 19 27.80 -39.11 -3.86
CA GLY A 19 29.10 -39.20 -4.56
C GLY A 19 29.16 -38.89 -6.07
N THR A 20 28.05 -38.53 -6.72
CA THR A 20 27.95 -38.27 -8.16
C THR A 20 28.43 -36.86 -8.54
N PHE A 21 28.61 -35.98 -7.55
CA PHE A 21 29.14 -34.63 -7.79
C PHE A 21 30.65 -34.63 -8.08
N TYR A 22 31.42 -35.53 -7.46
CA TYR A 22 32.86 -35.65 -7.71
C TYR A 22 33.18 -36.22 -9.11
N SER A 23 32.34 -37.11 -9.64
CA SER A 23 32.54 -37.70 -10.97
C SER A 23 32.16 -36.75 -12.11
N ALA A 24 31.14 -35.91 -11.92
CA ALA A 24 30.73 -34.91 -12.90
C ALA A 24 31.79 -33.80 -13.08
N TRP A 25 32.45 -33.38 -12.00
CA TRP A 25 33.52 -32.36 -12.02
C TRP A 25 34.83 -32.90 -12.62
N ASN A 26 35.18 -34.16 -12.35
CA ASN A 26 36.38 -34.77 -12.92
C ASN A 26 36.28 -35.00 -14.44
N ASN A 27 35.06 -35.23 -14.96
CA ASN A 27 34.83 -35.39 -16.39
C ASN A 27 34.83 -34.05 -17.15
N THR A 28 34.45 -32.94 -16.51
CA THR A 28 34.53 -31.61 -17.13
C THR A 28 35.97 -31.11 -17.22
N ALA A 29 36.83 -31.42 -16.24
CA ALA A 29 38.25 -31.09 -16.29
C ALA A 29 38.99 -31.78 -17.47
N LYS A 30 38.66 -33.05 -17.76
CA LYS A 30 39.26 -33.80 -18.88
C LYS A 30 38.83 -33.27 -20.27
N MET A 31 37.67 -32.62 -20.38
CA MET A 31 37.21 -32.02 -21.63
C MET A 31 37.89 -30.68 -21.94
N VAL A 32 38.31 -29.93 -20.91
CA VAL A 32 39.04 -28.66 -21.08
C VAL A 32 40.49 -28.93 -21.52
N GLU A 33 41.13 -29.97 -21.00
CA GLU A 33 42.51 -30.33 -21.37
C GLU A 33 42.63 -30.81 -22.84
N GLN A 34 41.59 -31.49 -23.36
CA GLN A 34 41.56 -31.99 -24.73
C GLN A 34 41.34 -30.89 -25.79
N GLN A 35 40.81 -29.72 -25.41
CA GLN A 35 40.69 -28.56 -26.32
C GLN A 35 41.98 -27.73 -26.42
N THR A 36 42.93 -27.91 -25.51
CA THR A 36 44.24 -27.23 -25.55
C THR A 36 45.28 -27.91 -26.45
N GLY A 37 44.99 -29.10 -26.98
CA GLY A 37 45.94 -29.89 -27.79
C GLY A 37 45.85 -29.69 -29.31
N GLN A 38 44.92 -28.88 -29.83
CA GLN A 38 44.71 -28.80 -31.28
C GLN A 38 45.51 -27.66 -31.92
N LYS A 39 46.74 -28.04 -32.31
CA LYS A 39 47.58 -27.48 -33.38
C LYS A 39 48.07 -26.03 -33.21
N LEU A 40 49.21 -25.88 -32.53
CA LEU A 40 50.24 -24.92 -32.96
C LEU A 40 51.06 -25.56 -34.09
N ALA A 41 50.58 -25.44 -35.33
CA ALA A 41 51.46 -25.48 -36.48
C ALA A 41 52.01 -24.05 -36.67
N LEU A 42 53.28 -23.83 -36.33
CA LEU A 42 53.95 -22.57 -36.60
C LEU A 42 54.07 -22.38 -38.11
N ALA A 43 53.20 -21.56 -38.70
CA ALA A 43 53.47 -20.91 -39.98
C ALA A 43 54.23 -19.61 -39.68
N ALA A 44 55.44 -19.49 -40.23
CA ALA A 44 56.29 -18.32 -40.11
C ALA A 44 55.61 -17.07 -40.72
N PRO A 45 55.71 -15.88 -40.10
CA PRO A 45 55.20 -14.66 -40.69
C PRO A 45 56.12 -14.17 -41.80
N GLN A 46 55.69 -14.26 -43.06
CA GLN A 46 56.23 -13.40 -44.11
C GLN A 46 55.55 -12.03 -43.98
N GLN A 47 56.27 -11.04 -43.47
CA GLN A 47 55.89 -9.63 -43.60
C GLN A 47 55.85 -9.25 -45.08
N ALA A 48 54.65 -9.09 -45.62
CA ALA A 48 54.40 -8.28 -46.81
C ALA A 48 53.74 -6.98 -46.35
N ALA A 49 54.36 -5.84 -46.67
CA ALA A 49 53.86 -4.51 -46.39
C ALA A 49 52.41 -4.36 -46.89
N HIS A 50 51.46 -4.15 -45.97
CA HIS A 50 50.06 -3.96 -46.31
C HIS A 50 49.80 -2.48 -46.62
N VAL A 51 49.57 -2.18 -47.88
CA VAL A 51 48.70 -1.05 -48.27
C VAL A 51 47.28 -1.58 -48.07
N PRO A 52 46.40 -0.92 -47.28
CA PRO A 52 45.06 -1.44 -47.06
C PRO A 52 44.35 -1.52 -48.41
N SER A 53 43.96 -2.72 -48.81
CA SER A 53 43.14 -2.91 -50.00
C SER A 53 41.77 -2.27 -49.76
N VAL A 54 41.14 -1.77 -50.82
CA VAL A 54 39.78 -1.19 -50.75
C VAL A 54 38.78 -2.16 -50.11
N ALA A 55 39.01 -3.48 -50.27
CA ALA A 55 38.24 -4.54 -49.62
C ALA A 55 38.43 -4.60 -48.10
N ALA A 56 39.64 -4.35 -47.58
CA ALA A 56 39.90 -4.29 -46.14
C ALA A 56 39.23 -3.06 -45.49
N VAL A 57 39.24 -1.92 -46.19
CA VAL A 57 38.54 -0.69 -45.73
C VAL A 57 37.02 -0.88 -45.75
N ALA A 58 36.47 -1.54 -46.79
CA ALA A 58 35.06 -1.85 -46.86
C ALA A 58 34.60 -2.84 -45.76
N ALA A 59 35.43 -3.85 -45.44
CA ALA A 59 35.15 -4.80 -44.37
C ALA A 59 35.13 -4.14 -42.98
N VAL A 60 36.04 -3.19 -42.73
CA VAL A 60 36.03 -2.39 -41.48
C VAL A 60 34.80 -1.50 -41.42
N ALA A 61 34.41 -0.83 -42.51
CA ALA A 61 33.20 -0.01 -42.57
C ALA A 61 31.91 -0.83 -42.32
N GLN A 62 31.84 -2.07 -42.79
CA GLN A 62 30.71 -2.97 -42.49
C GLN A 62 30.68 -3.44 -41.03
N GLN A 63 31.84 -3.67 -40.40
CA GLN A 63 31.91 -3.95 -38.96
C GLN A 63 31.50 -2.73 -38.12
N GLN A 64 31.88 -1.52 -38.54
CA GLN A 64 31.42 -0.21 -38.05
C GLN A 64 30.04 0.21 -38.59
N GLY A 65 29.26 -0.70 -39.19
CA GLY A 65 27.81 -0.49 -39.32
C GLY A 65 27.06 -1.41 -38.36
N GLY A 66 27.61 -2.61 -38.16
CA GLY A 66 27.08 -3.61 -37.26
C GLY A 66 27.28 -3.31 -35.77
N LEU A 67 28.30 -2.53 -35.39
CA LEU A 67 28.54 -2.14 -34.00
C LEU A 67 27.53 -1.08 -33.54
N GLU A 68 27.24 -0.13 -34.40
CA GLU A 68 26.35 1.02 -34.24
C GLU A 68 24.92 0.51 -34.10
N LEU A 69 24.52 -0.48 -34.92
CA LEU A 69 23.23 -1.16 -34.78
C LEU A 69 23.10 -1.88 -33.42
N ARG A 70 24.18 -2.49 -32.93
CA ARG A 70 24.21 -3.16 -31.62
C ARG A 70 24.15 -2.13 -30.48
N VAL A 71 24.86 -1.02 -30.60
CA VAL A 71 24.83 0.09 -29.63
C VAL A 71 23.41 0.67 -29.55
N ALA A 72 22.80 1.02 -30.68
CA ALA A 72 21.41 1.48 -30.74
C ALA A 72 20.43 0.45 -30.12
N GLY A 73 20.66 -0.84 -30.39
CA GLY A 73 19.89 -1.93 -29.78
C GLY A 73 20.08 -2.06 -28.26
N LEU A 74 21.28 -1.80 -27.74
CA LEU A 74 21.56 -1.78 -26.30
C LEU A 74 20.95 -0.56 -25.63
N GLU A 75 21.04 0.62 -26.24
CA GLU A 75 20.42 1.86 -25.76
C GLU A 75 18.90 1.71 -25.62
N GLN A 76 18.24 1.14 -26.63
CA GLN A 76 16.80 0.87 -26.59
C GLN A 76 16.42 -0.13 -25.47
N ARG A 77 17.24 -1.16 -25.26
CA ARG A 77 17.03 -2.13 -24.16
C ARG A 77 17.22 -1.47 -22.80
N LEU A 78 18.23 -0.60 -22.65
CA LEU A 78 18.48 0.14 -21.42
C LEU A 78 17.33 1.08 -21.10
N ALA A 79 16.82 1.82 -22.09
CA ALA A 79 15.65 2.69 -21.92
C ALA A 79 14.41 1.89 -21.46
N ARG A 80 14.19 0.69 -22.03
CA ARG A 80 13.10 -0.18 -21.57
C ARG A 80 13.31 -0.70 -20.15
N LEU A 81 14.55 -1.05 -19.79
CA LEU A 81 14.90 -1.52 -18.45
C LEU A 81 14.72 -0.42 -17.40
N ASP A 82 15.07 0.82 -17.72
CA ASP A 82 14.87 1.97 -16.85
C ASP A 82 13.38 2.20 -16.54
N VAL A 83 12.54 2.25 -17.58
CA VAL A 83 11.07 2.35 -17.42
C VAL A 83 10.51 1.18 -16.61
N GLN A 84 10.99 -0.05 -16.85
CA GLN A 84 10.57 -1.23 -16.08
C GLN A 84 11.00 -1.15 -14.61
N SER A 85 12.21 -0.64 -14.34
CA SER A 85 12.74 -0.45 -12.99
C SER A 85 11.91 0.58 -12.22
N GLN A 86 11.60 1.72 -12.84
CA GLN A 86 10.73 2.76 -12.27
C GLN A 86 9.32 2.22 -11.98
N ALA A 87 8.74 1.45 -12.91
CA ALA A 87 7.45 0.81 -12.70
C ALA A 87 7.48 -0.19 -11.52
N SER A 88 8.54 -0.98 -11.39
CA SER A 88 8.73 -1.91 -10.28
C SER A 88 8.88 -1.19 -8.95
N ALA A 89 9.69 -0.13 -8.89
CA ALA A 89 9.86 0.71 -7.71
C ALA A 89 8.54 1.35 -7.27
N GLY A 90 7.74 1.85 -8.22
CA GLY A 90 6.41 2.40 -7.91
C GLY A 90 5.43 1.38 -7.36
N ASN A 91 5.43 0.16 -7.91
CA ASN A 91 4.59 -0.93 -7.39
C ASN A 91 5.02 -1.35 -5.98
N ALA A 92 6.32 -1.41 -5.71
CA ALA A 92 6.84 -1.70 -4.37
C ALA A 92 6.45 -0.60 -3.37
N ALA A 93 6.61 0.68 -3.74
CA ALA A 93 6.23 1.79 -2.89
C ALA A 93 4.72 1.81 -2.57
N ARG A 94 3.86 1.46 -3.55
CA ARG A 94 2.42 1.28 -3.34
C ARG A 94 2.14 0.17 -2.32
N ALA A 95 2.75 -1.00 -2.51
CA ALA A 95 2.54 -2.15 -1.63
C ALA A 95 3.00 -1.84 -0.20
N GLU A 96 4.18 -1.23 -0.03
CA GLU A 96 4.68 -0.78 1.27
C GLU A 96 3.76 0.26 1.91
N GLY A 97 3.27 1.23 1.12
CA GLY A 97 2.31 2.24 1.58
C GLY A 97 1.04 1.62 2.14
N LEU A 98 0.47 0.64 1.45
CA LEU A 98 -0.71 -0.11 1.90
C LEU A 98 -0.43 -0.92 3.17
N LEU A 99 0.74 -1.58 3.27
CA LEU A 99 1.12 -2.32 4.47
C LEU A 99 1.25 -1.41 5.69
N ILE A 100 1.84 -0.22 5.52
CA ILE A 100 1.99 0.77 6.59
C ILE A 100 0.62 1.33 6.99
N ALA A 101 -0.24 1.67 6.03
CA ALA A 101 -1.60 2.13 6.30
C ALA A 101 -2.41 1.08 7.07
N PHE A 102 -2.35 -0.18 6.64
CA PHE A 102 -3.00 -1.31 7.31
C PHE A 102 -2.46 -1.53 8.73
N ALA A 103 -1.14 -1.51 8.91
CA ALA A 103 -0.52 -1.64 10.22
C ALA A 103 -0.92 -0.50 11.16
N ALA A 104 -1.00 0.74 10.66
CA ALA A 104 -1.46 1.89 11.41
C ALA A 104 -2.94 1.76 11.80
N ARG A 105 -3.82 1.33 10.89
CA ARG A 105 -5.24 1.07 11.18
C ARG A 105 -5.40 0.04 12.30
N ARG A 106 -4.72 -1.10 12.17
CA ARG A 106 -4.73 -2.16 13.20
C ARG A 106 -4.16 -1.71 14.54
N ALA A 107 -3.20 -0.77 14.55
CA ALA A 107 -2.67 -0.22 15.79
C ALA A 107 -3.71 0.68 16.48
N ILE A 108 -4.34 1.60 15.74
CA ILE A 108 -5.38 2.49 16.26
C ILE A 108 -6.59 1.71 16.78
N GLU A 109 -7.10 0.74 16.01
CA GLU A 109 -8.25 -0.08 16.42
C GLU A 109 -7.97 -0.87 17.71
N ARG A 110 -6.73 -1.32 17.91
CA ARG A 110 -6.31 -2.03 19.14
C ARG A 110 -5.88 -1.09 20.27
N GLY A 111 -5.98 0.23 20.09
CA GLY A 111 -5.53 1.21 21.07
C GLY A 111 -4.03 1.14 21.36
N GLN A 112 -3.21 0.79 20.36
CA GLN A 112 -1.76 0.69 20.47
C GLN A 112 -1.09 1.98 19.97
N PRO A 113 0.03 2.41 20.58
CA PRO A 113 0.83 3.48 20.02
C PRO A 113 1.45 3.05 18.68
N LEU A 114 1.68 4.01 17.78
CA LEU A 114 2.22 3.73 16.43
C LEU A 114 3.70 3.33 16.44
N ALA A 115 4.47 3.70 17.47
CA ALA A 115 5.91 3.46 17.56
C ALA A 115 6.63 3.86 16.24
N TYR A 116 7.33 2.93 15.59
CA TYR A 116 8.07 3.20 14.35
C TYR A 116 7.16 3.62 13.17
N LEU A 117 5.87 3.25 13.17
CA LEU A 117 4.93 3.60 12.11
C LEU A 117 4.73 5.10 12.00
N GLN A 118 4.88 5.86 13.09
CA GLN A 118 4.78 7.32 13.06
C GLN A 118 5.85 7.94 12.16
N GLY A 119 7.09 7.45 12.23
CA GLY A 119 8.18 7.89 11.35
C GLY A 119 7.89 7.55 9.89
N GLN A 120 7.43 6.32 9.64
CA GLN A 120 7.10 5.83 8.31
C GLN A 120 5.93 6.59 7.67
N LEU A 121 4.88 6.89 8.42
CA LEU A 121 3.74 7.69 7.95
C LEU A 121 4.17 9.10 7.56
N ASN A 122 4.98 9.76 8.39
CA ASN A 122 5.49 11.10 8.07
C ASN A 122 6.40 11.07 6.84
N LEU A 123 7.31 10.11 6.76
CA LEU A 123 8.25 10.00 5.66
C LEU A 123 7.52 9.81 4.33
N ARG A 124 6.50 8.95 4.29
CA ARG A 124 5.86 8.52 3.04
C ARG A 124 4.66 9.36 2.63
N PHE A 125 3.84 9.71 3.60
CA PHE A 125 2.56 10.38 3.40
C PHE A 125 2.55 11.82 3.89
N GLY A 126 3.59 12.28 4.61
CA GLY A 126 3.59 13.63 5.19
C GLY A 126 3.49 14.76 4.16
N ALA A 127 4.03 14.55 2.94
CA ALA A 127 3.97 15.56 1.88
C ALA A 127 2.58 15.60 1.19
N ALA A 128 1.98 14.44 0.94
CA ALA A 128 0.70 14.32 0.23
C ALA A 128 -0.52 14.44 1.15
N GLN A 129 -0.41 13.93 2.38
CA GLN A 129 -1.51 13.70 3.33
C GLN A 129 -1.14 14.18 4.75
N GLY A 130 -0.45 15.33 4.85
CA GLY A 130 0.09 15.82 6.13
C GLY A 130 -0.95 15.98 7.25
N GLN A 131 -2.16 16.45 6.95
CA GLN A 131 -3.22 16.56 7.96
C GLN A 131 -3.68 15.18 8.44
N SER A 132 -3.94 14.26 7.52
CA SER A 132 -4.35 12.88 7.81
C SER A 132 -3.31 12.17 8.69
N VAL A 133 -2.02 12.35 8.39
CA VAL A 133 -0.92 11.80 9.22
C VAL A 133 -0.92 12.41 10.61
N ARG A 134 -1.13 13.73 10.75
CA ARG A 134 -1.23 14.39 12.06
C ARG A 134 -2.39 13.84 12.89
N ASP A 135 -3.57 13.64 12.29
CA ASP A 135 -4.75 13.13 12.98
C ASP A 135 -4.51 11.70 13.53
N VAL A 136 -3.90 10.84 12.71
CA VAL A 136 -3.52 9.46 13.09
C VAL A 136 -2.48 9.45 14.22
N ILE A 137 -1.47 10.31 14.14
CA ILE A 137 -0.46 10.44 15.20
C ILE A 137 -1.09 10.96 16.49
N ALA A 138 -1.97 11.97 16.40
CA ALA A 138 -2.65 12.53 17.57
C ALA A 138 -3.50 11.48 18.28
N ALA A 139 -4.24 10.65 17.54
CA ALA A 139 -5.00 9.54 18.11
C ALA A 139 -4.10 8.47 18.76
N SER A 140 -2.92 8.19 18.19
CA SER A 140 -2.00 7.20 18.75
C SER A 140 -1.35 7.60 20.08
N ARG A 141 -1.25 8.92 20.35
CA ARG A 141 -0.70 9.43 21.61
C ARG A 141 -1.65 9.24 22.78
N ASN A 142 -2.96 9.32 22.51
CA ASN A 142 -4.03 9.12 23.48
C ASN A 142 -5.01 8.09 22.93
N PRO A 143 -4.62 6.80 22.90
CA PRO A 143 -5.37 5.76 22.23
C PRO A 143 -6.72 5.52 22.92
N VAL A 144 -7.76 5.43 22.10
CA VAL A 144 -9.11 5.05 22.52
C VAL A 144 -9.67 4.08 21.48
N THR A 145 -10.36 3.04 21.90
CA THR A 145 -11.00 2.07 20.99
C THR A 145 -12.51 2.28 20.93
N VAL A 146 -13.16 1.70 19.93
CA VAL A 146 -14.63 1.77 19.81
C VAL A 146 -15.30 1.12 21.01
N GLU A 147 -14.77 0.01 21.52
CA GLU A 147 -15.29 -0.69 22.70
C GLU A 147 -15.16 0.19 23.95
N GLN A 148 -14.06 0.93 24.09
CA GLN A 148 -13.89 1.88 25.18
C GLN A 148 -14.86 3.06 25.05
N LEU A 149 -15.09 3.58 23.85
CA LEU A 149 -16.08 4.63 23.61
C LEU A 149 -17.50 4.15 23.95
N LEU A 150 -17.85 2.91 23.58
CA LEU A 150 -19.13 2.28 23.92
C LEU A 150 -19.28 2.11 25.43
N ALA A 151 -18.30 1.49 26.10
CA ALA A 151 -18.35 1.28 27.54
C ALA A 151 -18.44 2.60 28.32
N ARG A 152 -17.71 3.64 27.89
CA ARG A 152 -17.80 4.97 28.49
C ARG A 152 -19.16 5.63 28.21
N LEU A 153 -19.72 5.47 27.02
CA LEU A 153 -21.06 5.96 26.69
C LEU A 153 -22.12 5.30 27.59
N ASP A 154 -21.99 3.99 27.84
CA ASP A 154 -22.90 3.24 28.71
C ASP A 154 -22.86 3.74 30.15
N ASN A 155 -21.65 4.00 30.67
CA ASN A 155 -21.48 4.58 32.00
C ASN A 155 -22.01 6.02 32.10
N LEU A 156 -21.96 6.78 30.99
CA LEU A 156 -22.50 8.15 30.92
C LEU A 156 -24.01 8.19 30.70
N ALA A 157 -24.62 7.11 30.20
CA ALA A 157 -26.00 7.09 29.76
C ALA A 157 -27.01 7.66 30.78
N PRO A 158 -26.97 7.32 32.09
CA PRO A 158 -27.91 7.88 33.07
C PRO A 158 -27.77 9.40 33.24
N ARG A 159 -26.54 9.91 33.17
CA ARG A 159 -26.23 11.35 33.29
C ARG A 159 -26.52 12.11 32.00
N LEU A 160 -26.36 11.48 30.85
CA LEU A 160 -26.71 12.09 29.56
C LEU A 160 -28.22 12.21 29.37
N ALA A 161 -28.98 11.26 29.93
CA ALA A 161 -30.44 11.25 29.88
C ALA A 161 -31.11 12.20 30.89
N SER A 162 -30.36 12.77 31.84
CA SER A 162 -30.89 13.67 32.87
C SER A 162 -30.18 15.03 32.82
N GLU A 163 -30.93 16.12 32.73
CA GLU A 163 -30.38 17.48 32.88
C GLU A 163 -30.29 17.87 34.37
N ASP A 164 -31.30 17.45 35.12
CA ASP A 164 -31.41 17.46 36.57
C ASP A 164 -32.54 16.47 36.91
N SER A 165 -32.49 15.81 38.07
CA SER A 165 -33.39 14.73 38.51
C SER A 165 -34.90 15.06 38.50
N ALA A 166 -35.31 16.30 38.23
CA ALA A 166 -36.71 16.74 38.18
C ALA A 166 -37.43 16.38 36.86
N GLY A 167 -36.73 16.32 35.72
CA GLY A 167 -37.35 16.07 34.42
C GLY A 167 -37.83 14.62 34.20
N TRP A 168 -37.11 13.64 34.77
CA TRP A 168 -37.48 12.22 34.66
C TRP A 168 -38.71 11.85 35.49
N ALA A 169 -38.83 12.41 36.70
CA ALA A 169 -39.98 12.17 37.58
C ALA A 169 -41.27 12.85 37.09
N TRP A 170 -41.13 13.91 36.29
CA TRP A 170 -42.23 14.55 35.56
C TRP A 170 -42.63 13.70 34.34
N PHE A 171 -41.67 13.24 33.54
CA PHE A 171 -41.91 12.40 32.37
C PHE A 171 -42.64 11.06 32.69
N GLU A 172 -42.28 10.41 33.81
CA GLU A 172 -42.96 9.18 34.27
C GLU A 172 -44.44 9.43 34.64
N ARG A 173 -44.76 10.67 35.02
CA ARG A 173 -46.11 11.13 35.38
C ARG A 173 -46.94 11.50 34.15
N GLU A 174 -46.33 12.11 33.13
CA GLU A 174 -46.97 12.38 31.85
C GLU A 174 -47.23 11.09 31.02
N LEU A 175 -46.38 10.07 31.14
CA LEU A 175 -46.56 8.79 30.43
C LEU A 175 -47.81 8.02 30.89
N SER A 176 -48.25 8.20 32.14
CA SER A 176 -49.52 7.65 32.61
C SER A 176 -50.76 8.34 32.02
N GLU A 177 -50.61 9.51 31.40
CA GLU A 177 -51.76 10.32 30.95
C GLU A 177 -51.90 10.45 29.43
N LEU A 178 -50.94 9.95 28.61
CA LEU A 178 -50.90 10.40 27.21
C LEU A 178 -50.56 9.31 26.18
N PHE A 179 -51.58 8.52 25.81
CA PHE A 179 -51.59 7.79 24.53
C PHE A 179 -51.77 8.79 23.36
N ILE A 180 -50.66 9.38 22.86
CA ILE A 180 -50.66 10.11 21.58
C ILE A 180 -50.18 9.19 20.46
N VAL A 181 -51.10 8.91 19.53
CA VAL A 181 -50.83 8.27 18.24
C VAL A 181 -50.08 9.27 17.35
N ARG A 182 -48.81 8.98 16.99
CA ARG A 182 -48.03 9.75 16.01
C ARG A 182 -47.54 8.86 14.87
N LYS A 183 -47.56 9.41 13.64
CA LYS A 183 -47.15 8.75 12.39
C LYS A 183 -45.73 8.17 12.45
N GLN A 184 -45.58 6.94 11.96
CA GLN A 184 -44.46 5.99 12.11
C GLN A 184 -43.10 6.35 11.48
N SER A 185 -42.87 7.58 10.97
CA SER A 185 -41.71 7.87 10.10
C SER A 185 -40.67 8.83 10.66
N SER A 186 -40.70 9.17 11.95
CA SER A 186 -39.66 10.00 12.59
C SER A 186 -39.10 9.32 13.84
N PRO A 187 -37.76 9.20 13.99
CA PRO A 187 -37.17 8.58 15.17
C PRO A 187 -37.63 9.27 16.45
N SER A 188 -37.88 8.48 17.50
CA SER A 188 -38.29 8.99 18.80
C SER A 188 -37.28 10.02 19.35
N PRO A 189 -37.76 11.18 19.85
CA PRO A 189 -36.91 12.23 20.40
C PRO A 189 -36.38 11.89 21.81
N LEU A 190 -36.83 10.77 22.40
CA LEU A 190 -36.49 10.40 23.78
C LEU A 190 -34.97 10.26 23.96
N PRO A 191 -34.40 10.77 25.06
CA PRO A 191 -32.97 10.68 25.34
C PRO A 191 -32.42 9.24 25.35
N VAL A 192 -33.20 8.28 25.86
CA VAL A 192 -32.81 6.85 25.87
C VAL A 192 -32.65 6.31 24.44
N ASP A 193 -33.57 6.68 23.54
CA ASP A 193 -33.52 6.26 22.14
C ASP A 193 -32.36 6.92 21.39
N ARG A 194 -31.98 8.15 21.75
CA ARG A 194 -30.78 8.83 21.22
C ARG A 194 -29.50 8.10 21.59
N ILE A 195 -29.37 7.67 22.85
CA ILE A 195 -28.23 6.88 23.32
C ILE A 195 -28.16 5.54 22.59
N ALA A 196 -29.29 4.85 22.42
CA ALA A 196 -29.34 3.61 21.65
C ALA A 196 -28.90 3.81 20.18
N ARG A 197 -29.32 4.89 19.54
CA ARG A 197 -28.86 5.26 18.18
C ARG A 197 -27.37 5.58 18.14
N ALA A 198 -26.85 6.30 19.13
CA ALA A 198 -25.42 6.60 19.24
C ALA A 198 -24.58 5.32 19.33
N ARG A 199 -25.01 4.34 20.13
CA ARG A 199 -24.36 3.01 20.24
C ARG A 199 -24.33 2.28 18.89
N LEU A 200 -25.48 2.19 18.22
CA LEU A 200 -25.58 1.52 16.93
C LEU A 200 -24.65 2.17 15.90
N ARG A 201 -24.62 3.51 15.86
CA ARG A 201 -23.75 4.26 14.95
C ARG A 201 -22.28 4.04 15.24
N LEU A 202 -21.86 4.04 16.51
CA LEU A 202 -20.48 3.69 16.86
C LEU A 202 -20.09 2.29 16.38
N GLN A 203 -20.97 1.31 16.58
CA GLN A 203 -20.76 -0.07 16.13
C GLN A 203 -20.70 -0.20 14.60
N SER A 204 -21.47 0.63 13.89
CA SER A 204 -21.47 0.68 12.42
C SER A 204 -20.35 1.56 11.82
N GLY A 205 -19.47 2.15 12.63
CA GLY A 205 -18.40 3.03 12.15
C GLY A 205 -18.85 4.47 11.80
N MET A 206 -20.10 4.81 12.10
CA MET A 206 -20.71 6.13 11.89
C MET A 206 -20.40 7.06 13.07
N TYR A 207 -19.11 7.37 13.26
CA TYR A 207 -18.63 8.04 14.47
C TYR A 207 -19.14 9.48 14.60
N ASP A 208 -19.18 10.25 13.52
CA ASP A 208 -19.65 11.63 13.54
C ASP A 208 -21.14 11.72 13.88
N GLU A 209 -21.94 10.80 13.34
CA GLU A 209 -23.37 10.73 13.61
C GLU A 209 -23.65 10.24 15.02
N ALA A 210 -22.79 9.41 15.61
CA ALA A 210 -22.89 9.04 17.01
C ALA A 210 -22.60 10.25 17.93
N ILE A 211 -21.54 11.00 17.63
CA ILE A 211 -21.20 12.25 18.33
C ILE A 211 -22.39 13.22 18.28
N GLY A 212 -22.99 13.41 17.11
CA GLY A 212 -24.13 14.30 16.93
C GLY A 212 -25.42 13.88 17.64
N GLU A 213 -25.59 12.62 18.07
CA GLU A 213 -26.70 12.26 18.98
C GLU A 213 -26.38 12.63 20.42
N VAL A 214 -25.14 12.43 20.86
CA VAL A 214 -24.72 12.74 22.24
C VAL A 214 -24.72 14.25 22.48
N GLU A 215 -24.33 15.05 21.49
CA GLU A 215 -24.41 16.52 21.53
C GLU A 215 -25.85 17.04 21.65
N LYS A 216 -26.84 16.25 21.23
CA LYS A 216 -28.27 16.62 21.29
C LYS A 216 -28.96 16.07 22.54
N LEU A 217 -28.23 15.40 23.42
CA LEU A 217 -28.76 14.94 24.70
C LEU A 217 -28.79 16.08 25.71
N PRO A 218 -29.76 16.08 26.65
CA PRO A 218 -29.82 17.08 27.72
C PRO A 218 -28.48 17.22 28.49
N GLY A 219 -27.87 16.09 28.86
CA GLY A 219 -26.55 16.09 29.52
C GLY A 219 -25.34 16.26 28.58
N GLY A 220 -25.56 16.64 27.31
CA GLY A 220 -24.53 16.71 26.28
C GLY A 220 -23.44 17.75 26.52
N ASP A 221 -23.76 18.81 27.27
CA ASP A 221 -22.82 19.91 27.57
C ASP A 221 -22.00 19.69 28.86
N THR A 222 -22.26 18.60 29.59
CA THR A 222 -21.49 18.26 30.79
C THR A 222 -20.02 18.01 30.47
N ASP A 223 -19.11 18.26 31.42
CA ASP A 223 -17.67 18.04 31.23
C ASP A 223 -17.35 16.60 30.81
N ALA A 224 -18.08 15.63 31.39
CA ALA A 224 -17.92 14.22 31.08
C ALA A 224 -18.37 13.88 29.64
N ALA A 225 -19.46 14.47 29.17
CA ALA A 225 -19.91 14.35 27.79
C ALA A 225 -18.92 15.00 26.81
N ARG A 226 -18.44 16.21 27.11
CA ARG A 226 -17.43 16.91 26.30
C ARG A 226 -16.12 16.14 26.19
N ALA A 227 -15.65 15.52 27.28
CA ALA A 227 -14.47 14.64 27.26
C ALA A 227 -14.68 13.42 26.35
N TRP A 228 -15.84 12.76 26.45
CA TRP A 228 -16.19 11.63 25.57
C TRP A 228 -16.28 12.07 24.10
N ILE A 229 -16.92 13.21 23.81
CA ILE A 229 -17.03 13.77 22.45
C ILE A 229 -15.64 14.06 21.88
N ALA A 230 -14.73 14.64 22.67
CA ALA A 230 -13.37 14.92 22.23
C ALA A 230 -12.59 13.64 21.87
N ASP A 231 -12.75 12.58 22.67
CA ASP A 231 -12.17 11.27 22.38
C ASP A 231 -12.75 10.63 21.12
N ALA A 232 -14.08 10.65 20.97
CA ALA A 232 -14.76 10.14 19.79
C ALA A 232 -14.35 10.91 18.52
N ARG A 233 -14.25 12.25 18.58
CA ARG A 233 -13.80 13.08 17.45
C ARG A 233 -12.36 12.77 17.05
N ARG A 234 -11.47 12.60 18.02
CA ARG A 234 -10.07 12.21 17.77
C ARG A 234 -9.99 10.87 17.06
N TYR A 235 -10.77 9.88 17.52
CA TYR A 235 -10.87 8.58 16.87
C TYR A 235 -11.43 8.68 15.44
N ALA A 236 -12.54 9.39 15.26
CA ALA A 236 -13.19 9.59 13.97
C ALA A 236 -12.26 10.26 12.95
N ASN A 237 -11.51 11.29 13.38
CA ASN A 237 -10.53 11.97 12.53
C ASN A 237 -9.38 11.05 12.13
N ALA A 238 -8.90 10.19 13.04
CA ALA A 238 -7.88 9.21 12.70
C ALA A 238 -8.38 8.18 11.68
N MET A 239 -9.60 7.67 11.82
CA MET A 239 -10.19 6.73 10.85
C MET A 239 -10.33 7.36 9.46
N LYS A 240 -10.89 8.57 9.37
CA LYS A 240 -10.94 9.33 8.11
C LYS A 240 -9.56 9.62 7.54
N GLY A 241 -8.59 9.93 8.41
CA GLY A 241 -7.20 10.12 8.04
C GLY A 241 -6.57 8.87 7.42
N LEU A 242 -6.81 7.70 8.03
CA LEU A 242 -6.37 6.40 7.51
C LEU A 242 -7.00 6.10 6.15
N ASP A 243 -8.30 6.36 5.96
CA ASP A 243 -8.97 6.17 4.68
C ASP A 243 -8.36 7.04 3.58
N ARG A 244 -8.00 8.30 3.89
CA ARG A 244 -7.30 9.19 2.95
C ARG A 244 -5.88 8.74 2.63
N ILE A 245 -5.15 8.23 3.63
CA ILE A 245 -3.80 7.67 3.45
C ILE A 245 -3.87 6.44 2.55
N GLU A 246 -4.84 5.57 2.76
CA GLU A 246 -5.09 4.39 1.93
C GLU A 246 -5.46 4.77 0.48
N GLN A 247 -6.37 5.73 0.31
CA GLN A 247 -6.69 6.26 -1.02
C GLN A 247 -5.48 6.87 -1.72
N ALA A 248 -4.65 7.63 -1.00
CA ALA A 248 -3.41 8.18 -1.55
C ALA A 248 -2.43 7.09 -1.97
N ALA A 249 -2.33 6.01 -1.18
CA ALA A 249 -1.50 4.85 -1.54
C ALA A 249 -1.96 4.22 -2.87
N ILE A 250 -3.28 4.14 -3.12
CA ILE A 250 -3.84 3.53 -4.33
C ILE A 250 -3.75 4.47 -5.54
N LEU A 251 -4.18 5.72 -5.39
CA LEU A 251 -4.51 6.62 -6.49
C LEU A 251 -3.38 7.58 -6.89
N ASP A 252 -2.44 7.90 -5.99
CA ASP A 252 -1.41 8.92 -6.22
C ASP A 252 0.00 8.43 -5.86
N PRO A 253 0.52 7.41 -6.58
CA PRO A 253 1.86 6.87 -6.31
C PRO A 253 2.98 7.89 -6.59
N GLY A 254 2.75 8.89 -7.45
CA GLY A 254 3.75 9.90 -7.80
C GLY A 254 4.13 10.82 -6.65
N ASN A 255 3.18 11.12 -5.76
CA ASN A 255 3.43 11.94 -4.57
C ASN A 255 3.86 11.14 -3.34
N LEU A 256 3.94 9.81 -3.44
CA LEU A 256 4.48 8.97 -2.38
C LEU A 256 6.00 9.01 -2.38
N ARG A 257 6.56 8.76 -1.20
CA ARG A 257 8.00 8.55 -1.04
C ARG A 257 8.31 7.08 -0.77
N ASP A 258 9.44 6.62 -1.29
CA ASP A 258 9.95 5.28 -1.05
C ASP A 258 10.52 5.13 0.38
N ALA A 259 11.02 3.94 0.72
CA ALA A 259 11.64 3.66 2.02
C ALA A 259 12.83 4.57 2.36
N GLY A 260 13.50 5.13 1.35
CA GLY A 260 14.61 6.08 1.50
C GLY A 260 14.17 7.55 1.50
N GLY A 261 12.86 7.83 1.43
CA GLY A 261 12.33 9.20 1.40
C GLY A 261 12.42 9.90 0.05
N ARG A 262 12.80 9.19 -1.02
CA ARG A 262 12.86 9.72 -2.38
C ARG A 262 11.47 9.71 -2.99
N LYS A 263 11.17 10.71 -3.83
CA LYS A 263 9.91 10.73 -4.61
C LYS A 263 9.90 9.55 -5.57
N VAL A 264 8.73 8.95 -5.75
CA VAL A 264 8.53 7.85 -6.68
C VAL A 264 8.03 8.43 -8.00
N ASP A 265 8.91 8.63 -8.97
CA ASP A 265 8.49 8.95 -10.33
C ASP A 265 8.03 7.65 -11.02
N GLN A 266 6.71 7.45 -11.09
CA GLN A 266 6.13 6.42 -11.93
C GLN A 266 5.77 7.06 -13.27
N PRO A 267 6.37 6.64 -14.40
CA PRO A 267 5.84 7.02 -15.71
C PRO A 267 4.38 6.56 -15.72
N GLY A 268 3.47 7.52 -15.87
CA GLY A 268 2.04 7.29 -15.76
C GLY A 268 1.61 6.09 -16.60
N LEU A 269 0.54 5.40 -16.18
CA LEU A 269 -0.13 4.38 -16.99
C LEU A 269 -0.50 5.01 -18.33
N ALA A 270 0.40 4.95 -19.32
CA ALA A 270 0.06 5.31 -20.67
C ALA A 270 -1.06 4.35 -21.09
N PRO A 271 -2.16 4.84 -21.70
CA PRO A 271 -3.16 3.95 -22.26
C PRO A 271 -2.45 2.96 -23.19
N SER A 272 -2.76 1.67 -23.07
CA SER A 272 -2.28 0.64 -23.99
C SER A 272 -2.36 1.17 -25.42
N PRO A 273 -1.31 1.03 -26.26
CA PRO A 273 -1.41 1.44 -27.64
C PRO A 273 -2.61 0.72 -28.26
N ALA A 274 -3.54 1.51 -28.81
CA ALA A 274 -4.69 0.97 -29.53
C ALA A 274 -4.19 -0.03 -30.59
N PRO A 275 -4.86 -1.17 -30.77
CA PRO A 275 -4.47 -2.12 -31.80
C PRO A 275 -4.42 -1.39 -33.15
N ALA A 276 -3.28 -1.52 -33.85
CA ALA A 276 -3.09 -0.91 -35.16
C ALA A 276 -4.23 -1.33 -36.11
N PRO A 277 -4.74 -0.44 -36.97
CA PRO A 277 -5.77 -0.79 -37.92
C PRO A 277 -5.26 -1.93 -38.82
N THR A 278 -6.04 -3.01 -38.88
CA THR A 278 -5.81 -4.12 -39.81
C THR A 278 -5.80 -3.58 -41.25
N PRO A 279 -4.75 -3.87 -42.05
CA PRO A 279 -4.75 -3.48 -43.46
C PRO A 279 -5.91 -4.19 -44.19
N PRO A 280 -6.56 -3.52 -45.17
CA PRO A 280 -7.67 -4.11 -45.89
C PRO A 280 -7.22 -5.36 -46.66
N ALA A 281 -8.06 -6.39 -46.63
CA ALA A 281 -7.84 -7.63 -47.36
C ALA A 281 -7.75 -7.36 -48.87
N PRO A 282 -6.88 -8.07 -49.61
CA PRO A 282 -6.87 -7.98 -51.07
C PRO A 282 -8.21 -8.47 -51.61
N THR A 283 -8.86 -7.63 -52.43
CA THR A 283 -10.05 -7.99 -53.19
C THR A 283 -9.73 -9.09 -54.22
N PRO A 284 -10.69 -10.00 -54.50
CA PRO A 284 -10.49 -11.18 -55.34
C PRO A 284 -10.19 -10.86 -56.81
#